data_AF-A0A947G6Y3-F1
#
_entry.id   AF-A0A947G6Y3-F1
#
_cell.length_a   1.000
_cell.length_b   1.000
_cell.length_c   1.000
_cell.angle_alpha   90.00
_cell.angle_beta   90.00
_cell.angle_gamma   90.00
#
_symmetry.space_group_name_H-M   'P 1'
#
loop_
_entity.id
_entity.type
_entity.pdbx_description
1 polymer ?
#
loop_
_entity_poly.entity_id
_entity_poly.type
_entity_poly.pdbx_seq_one_letter_code
_entity_poly.pdbx_strand_id
1 'polypeptide(L)'
;MRSWLLIIGLAVACGSPPSSLKARSDGGSSPDARRPSVPPNRPPAGDPLSSAPTSLSCTASAAANPRISIKNVVLILGDGMGVHQLLAARALQGGSLRLESLRGPVFVNTDSLTTLSSGSPTDSAASATAMATGELVANGAIGVKDDADLDNLTELMRADGAVIGLVTTANLYDASPMAFVAHAANRGNTEEILDEVFTDALPEVLMG
;
A
#
# COMPACT_ATOMS: atom_id res chain seq x y z
N MET A 1 11.90 -5.00 -37.49
CA MET A 1 12.61 -6.17 -36.93
C MET A 1 12.20 -6.27 -35.47
N ARG A 2 11.43 -7.29 -35.12
CA ARG A 2 10.85 -7.46 -33.77
C ARG A 2 11.68 -8.51 -33.04
N SER A 3 12.31 -8.13 -31.94
CA SER A 3 12.79 -9.05 -30.92
C SER A 3 12.52 -8.41 -29.58
N TRP A 4 11.60 -9.02 -28.83
CA TRP A 4 11.51 -8.87 -27.39
C TRP A 4 11.62 -10.28 -26.84
N LEU A 5 12.69 -10.51 -26.08
CA LEU A 5 12.96 -11.71 -25.33
C LEU A 5 12.18 -11.58 -24.01
N LEU A 6 11.25 -12.50 -23.76
CA LEU A 6 10.48 -12.61 -22.52
C LEU A 6 11.08 -13.78 -21.72
N ILE A 7 11.66 -13.50 -20.55
CA ILE A 7 12.10 -14.54 -19.61
C ILE A 7 11.06 -14.62 -18.50
N ILE A 8 10.44 -15.80 -18.35
CA ILE A 8 9.45 -16.11 -17.32
C ILE A 8 10.18 -16.85 -16.19
N GLY A 9 10.33 -16.21 -15.03
CA GLY A 9 10.65 -16.88 -13.77
C GLY A 9 9.37 -17.39 -13.12
N LEU A 10 9.27 -18.70 -12.90
CA LEU A 10 8.18 -19.37 -12.21
C LEU A 10 8.69 -19.77 -10.82
N ALA A 11 8.16 -19.15 -9.77
CA ALA A 11 8.30 -19.64 -8.40
C ALA A 11 6.89 -19.88 -7.82
N VAL A 12 6.69 -21.05 -7.23
CA VAL A 12 5.45 -21.46 -6.57
C VAL A 12 5.72 -21.47 -5.08
N ALA A 13 4.99 -20.66 -4.32
CA ALA A 13 4.87 -20.81 -2.88
C ALA A 13 3.40 -20.98 -2.49
N CYS A 14 3.16 -21.97 -1.64
CA CYS A 14 1.86 -22.33 -1.11
C CYS A 14 1.87 -22.00 0.39
N GLY A 15 1.16 -20.96 0.80
CA GLY A 15 1.00 -20.58 2.20
C GLY A 15 -0.28 -19.78 2.39
N SER A 16 -1.16 -20.23 3.28
CA SER A 16 -2.43 -19.58 3.62
C SER A 16 -2.23 -18.46 4.67
N PRO A 17 -2.90 -17.29 4.57
CA PRO A 17 -2.67 -16.17 5.48
C PRO A 17 -3.43 -16.32 6.82
N PRO A 18 -2.87 -15.84 7.95
CA PRO A 18 -3.56 -15.80 9.24
C PRO A 18 -4.55 -14.63 9.33
N SER A 19 -5.70 -14.91 9.94
CA SER A 19 -6.82 -13.99 10.17
C SER A 19 -6.75 -13.36 11.56
N SER A 20 -6.60 -12.02 11.68
CA SER A 20 -7.35 -11.16 12.61
C SER A 20 -6.68 -9.80 12.83
N LEU A 21 -7.34 -8.71 12.42
CA LEU A 21 -7.15 -7.38 13.00
C LEU A 21 -8.52 -6.88 13.45
N LYS A 22 -8.65 -6.65 14.76
CA LYS A 22 -9.89 -6.32 15.47
C LYS A 22 -9.92 -4.81 15.68
N ALA A 23 -10.81 -4.10 14.98
CA ALA A 23 -11.00 -2.67 15.13
C ALA A 23 -11.52 -2.32 16.54
N ARG A 24 -10.84 -1.39 17.20
CA ARG A 24 -11.13 -0.85 18.53
C ARG A 24 -11.95 0.43 18.35
N SER A 25 -13.20 0.45 18.81
CA SER A 25 -14.06 1.63 18.76
C SER A 25 -14.19 2.24 20.15
N ASP A 26 -13.67 3.45 20.33
CA ASP A 26 -13.80 4.24 21.54
C ASP A 26 -15.21 4.88 21.63
N GLY A 27 -15.84 4.75 22.79
CA GLY A 27 -17.12 5.38 23.10
C GLY A 27 -16.99 6.27 24.32
N GLY A 28 -16.97 7.59 24.11
CA GLY A 28 -17.16 8.61 25.14
C GLY A 28 -18.56 9.20 25.04
N SER A 29 -19.32 9.20 26.13
CA SER A 29 -20.65 9.80 26.23
C SER A 29 -20.73 10.79 27.38
N SER A 30 -21.09 12.03 27.08
CA SER A 30 -21.50 13.07 28.04
C SER A 30 -23.04 13.17 28.06
N PRO A 31 -23.72 13.33 29.21
CA PRO A 31 -25.17 13.34 29.27
C PRO A 31 -25.78 14.74 29.39
N ASP A 32 -27.10 14.79 29.15
CA ASP A 32 -28.11 15.66 29.78
C ASP A 32 -28.74 16.77 28.93
N ALA A 33 -30.00 16.54 28.50
CA ALA A 33 -30.99 17.58 28.25
C ALA A 33 -32.43 17.02 28.25
N ARG A 34 -33.09 17.16 29.41
CA ARG A 34 -34.53 17.39 29.67
C ARG A 34 -35.51 17.34 28.47
N ARG A 35 -36.50 16.43 28.55
CA ARG A 35 -37.84 16.58 27.92
C ARG A 35 -38.95 16.22 28.93
N PRO A 36 -40.04 17.00 29.02
CA PRO A 36 -41.17 16.69 29.91
C PRO A 36 -42.28 15.82 29.26
N SER A 37 -43.14 15.33 30.16
CA SER A 37 -44.09 14.20 30.16
C SER A 37 -45.42 14.32 29.38
N VAL A 38 -45.99 13.17 28.98
CA VAL A 38 -47.40 12.97 28.59
C VAL A 38 -48.01 11.85 29.48
N PRO A 39 -49.25 11.99 30.00
CA PRO A 39 -49.82 11.10 31.04
C PRO A 39 -50.47 9.81 30.48
N PRO A 40 -50.86 8.86 31.36
CA PRO A 40 -50.96 7.43 31.04
C PRO A 40 -52.37 7.00 30.65
N ASN A 41 -52.47 5.93 29.84
CA ASN A 41 -53.71 5.15 29.76
C ASN A 41 -53.39 3.65 29.62
N ARG A 42 -54.00 2.82 30.47
CA ARG A 42 -53.86 1.35 30.54
C ARG A 42 -55.19 0.75 31.07
N PRO A 43 -55.41 -0.57 30.97
CA PRO A 43 -55.99 -1.35 29.86
C PRO A 43 -57.31 -2.04 30.32
N PRO A 44 -57.87 -3.07 29.64
CA PRO A 44 -57.38 -4.45 29.89
C PRO A 44 -57.45 -5.47 28.73
N ALA A 45 -56.48 -6.39 28.80
CA ALA A 45 -56.51 -7.85 28.62
C ALA A 45 -56.93 -8.50 27.28
N GLY A 46 -55.96 -9.21 26.68
CA GLY A 46 -56.18 -10.26 25.68
C GLY A 46 -54.89 -10.76 25.01
N ASP A 47 -54.09 -11.56 25.72
CA ASP A 47 -53.06 -12.44 25.15
C ASP A 47 -53.71 -13.81 24.87
N PRO A 48 -53.35 -14.57 23.80
CA PRO A 48 -52.01 -15.15 23.72
C PRO A 48 -51.39 -15.20 22.31
N LEU A 49 -50.19 -14.65 22.21
CA LEU A 49 -49.22 -14.95 21.15
C LEU A 49 -48.74 -16.41 21.29
N SER A 50 -49.11 -17.25 20.33
CA SER A 50 -48.52 -18.57 20.10
C SER A 50 -47.98 -18.64 18.67
N SER A 51 -46.69 -18.94 18.58
CA SER A 51 -45.92 -19.41 17.42
C SER A 51 -45.74 -18.48 16.21
N ALA A 52 -44.61 -17.77 16.17
CA ALA A 52 -43.89 -17.49 14.92
C ALA A 52 -42.37 -17.63 15.16
N PRO A 53 -41.64 -18.44 14.37
CA PRO A 53 -40.25 -18.78 14.64
C PRO A 53 -39.32 -17.57 14.47
N THR A 54 -38.59 -17.29 15.54
CA THR A 54 -37.46 -16.38 15.60
C THR A 54 -36.21 -17.11 15.12
N SER A 55 -35.79 -16.86 13.87
CA SER A 55 -34.37 -16.75 13.47
C SER A 55 -34.31 -16.61 11.95
N LEU A 56 -34.31 -15.38 11.45
CA LEU A 56 -33.71 -15.08 10.15
C LEU A 56 -32.21 -15.23 10.34
N SER A 57 -31.72 -16.46 10.21
CA SER A 57 -30.30 -16.72 10.09
C SER A 57 -29.89 -16.24 8.70
N CYS A 58 -29.35 -15.02 8.65
CA CYS A 58 -28.58 -14.57 7.50
C CYS A 58 -27.32 -15.42 7.45
N THR A 59 -27.41 -16.59 6.83
CA THR A 59 -26.23 -17.24 6.27
C THR A 59 -25.73 -16.33 5.16
N ALA A 60 -24.84 -15.40 5.53
CA ALA A 60 -24.01 -14.69 4.58
C ALA A 60 -23.17 -15.75 3.86
N SER A 61 -23.71 -16.25 2.75
CA SER A 61 -22.94 -16.97 1.76
C SER A 61 -21.92 -15.97 1.24
N ALA A 62 -20.73 -16.01 1.83
CA ALA A 62 -19.56 -15.33 1.31
C ALA A 62 -19.30 -15.94 -0.07
N ALA A 63 -19.92 -15.38 -1.10
CA ALA A 63 -19.59 -15.66 -2.48
C ALA A 63 -18.11 -15.36 -2.63
N ALA A 64 -17.30 -16.43 -2.61
CA ALA A 64 -15.87 -16.35 -2.83
C ALA A 64 -15.68 -15.80 -4.23
N ASN A 65 -15.39 -14.50 -4.32
CA ASN A 65 -14.88 -13.88 -5.53
C ASN A 65 -13.69 -14.73 -5.99
N PRO A 66 -13.65 -15.25 -7.24
CA PRO A 66 -12.53 -16.05 -7.71
C PRO A 66 -11.26 -15.26 -7.44
N ARG A 67 -10.47 -15.73 -6.47
CA ARG A 67 -9.22 -15.07 -6.09
C ARG A 67 -8.29 -15.24 -7.28
N ILE A 68 -8.21 -14.22 -8.11
CA ILE A 68 -7.19 -14.13 -9.15
C ILE A 68 -5.85 -14.21 -8.41
N SER A 69 -5.16 -15.32 -8.57
CA SER A 69 -3.82 -15.51 -8.01
C SER A 69 -2.85 -14.72 -8.87
N ILE A 70 -2.32 -13.63 -8.29
CA ILE A 70 -1.28 -12.82 -8.92
C ILE A 70 0.05 -13.52 -8.67
N LYS A 71 0.74 -13.88 -9.75
CA LYS A 71 2.05 -14.54 -9.69
C LYS A 71 3.22 -13.56 -9.73
N ASN A 72 3.05 -12.46 -10.46
CA ASN A 72 4.10 -11.49 -10.73
C ASN A 72 3.52 -10.08 -10.61
N VAL A 73 4.30 -9.19 -10.00
CA VAL A 73 4.00 -7.76 -9.91
C VAL A 73 5.16 -7.01 -10.57
N VAL A 74 4.84 -6.10 -11.49
CA VAL A 74 5.83 -5.22 -12.12
C VAL A 74 5.42 -3.80 -11.81
N LEU A 75 6.25 -3.11 -11.03
CA LEU A 75 6.08 -1.71 -10.67
C LEU A 75 7.00 -0.85 -11.54
N ILE A 76 6.42 0.13 -12.23
CA ILE A 76 7.17 1.10 -13.03
C ILE A 76 6.99 2.47 -12.37
N LEU A 77 8.07 3.02 -11.85
CA LEU A 77 8.08 4.32 -11.19
C LEU A 77 8.70 5.37 -12.11
N GLY A 78 7.92 6.40 -12.43
CA GLY A 78 8.44 7.61 -13.08
C GLY A 78 8.72 8.67 -12.02
N ASP A 79 9.98 8.79 -11.58
CA ASP A 79 10.36 9.82 -10.60
C ASP A 79 10.07 11.23 -11.16
N GLY A 80 9.34 12.04 -10.38
CA GLY A 80 8.88 13.36 -10.81
C GLY A 80 7.88 13.37 -11.98
N MET A 81 7.27 12.23 -12.34
CA MET A 81 6.33 12.14 -13.47
C MET A 81 4.89 12.52 -13.06
N GLY A 82 4.64 13.83 -13.02
CA GLY A 82 3.28 14.37 -12.88
C GLY A 82 2.49 14.41 -14.19
N VAL A 83 1.25 14.91 -14.09
CA VAL A 83 0.33 15.04 -15.24
C VAL A 83 0.91 15.93 -16.35
N HIS A 84 1.67 16.97 -15.97
CA HIS A 84 2.27 17.89 -16.93
C HIS A 84 3.40 17.24 -17.73
N GLN A 85 4.22 16.40 -17.09
CA GLN A 85 5.26 15.60 -17.74
C GLN A 85 4.64 14.62 -18.73
N LEU A 86 3.53 13.97 -18.34
CA LEU A 86 2.77 13.08 -19.22
C LEU A 86 2.23 13.84 -20.45
N LEU A 87 1.64 15.01 -20.25
CA LEU A 87 1.11 15.83 -21.34
C LEU A 87 2.21 16.32 -22.30
N ALA A 88 3.35 16.75 -21.76
CA ALA A 88 4.50 17.16 -22.56
C ALA A 88 5.04 16.00 -23.41
N ALA A 89 5.21 14.81 -22.82
CA ALA A 89 5.64 13.62 -23.55
C ALA A 89 4.65 13.23 -24.65
N ARG A 90 3.34 13.34 -24.39
CA ARG A 90 2.29 13.09 -25.37
C ARG A 90 2.37 14.05 -26.55
N ALA A 91 2.60 15.34 -26.28
CA ALA A 91 2.75 16.37 -27.31
C ALA A 91 3.97 16.10 -28.21
N LEU A 92 5.10 15.68 -27.63
CA LEU A 92 6.32 15.33 -28.39
C LEU A 92 6.15 14.04 -29.22
N GLN A 93 5.44 13.04 -28.70
CA GLN A 93 5.20 11.78 -29.40
C GLN A 93 4.22 11.93 -30.58
N GLY A 94 3.37 12.98 -30.57
CA GLY A 94 2.36 13.21 -31.59
C GLY A 94 1.18 12.22 -31.56
N GLY A 95 0.93 11.58 -30.41
CA GLY A 95 -0.07 10.52 -30.26
C GLY A 95 -0.22 10.06 -28.80
N SER A 96 -0.94 8.97 -28.57
CA SER A 96 -1.12 8.39 -27.22
C SER A 96 0.15 7.71 -26.72
N LEU A 97 0.50 7.89 -25.46
CA LEU A 97 1.60 7.17 -24.82
C LEU A 97 1.19 5.72 -24.51
N ARG A 98 2.16 4.80 -24.44
CA ARG A 98 1.89 3.41 -24.05
C ARG A 98 1.38 3.29 -22.62
N LEU A 99 1.82 4.18 -21.73
CA LEU A 99 1.33 4.24 -20.36
C LEU A 99 -0.18 4.49 -20.29
N GLU A 100 -0.74 5.27 -21.23
CA GLU A 100 -2.18 5.56 -21.31
C GLU A 100 -3.01 4.33 -21.72
N SER A 101 -2.39 3.22 -22.13
CA SER A 101 -3.09 1.96 -22.41
C SER A 101 -3.38 1.12 -21.16
N LEU A 102 -2.79 1.47 -20.01
CA LEU A 102 -3.10 0.86 -18.73
C LEU A 102 -4.52 1.23 -18.28
N ARG A 103 -5.15 0.33 -17.53
CA ARG A 103 -6.54 0.53 -17.07
C ARG A 103 -6.59 1.68 -16.07
N GLY A 104 -7.27 2.76 -16.47
CA GLY A 104 -7.83 3.80 -15.59
C GLY A 104 -6.80 4.55 -14.74
N PRO A 105 -6.48 5.82 -15.02
CA PRO A 105 -5.63 6.59 -14.13
C PRO A 105 -6.32 6.80 -12.78
N VAL A 106 -5.56 6.61 -11.71
CA VAL A 106 -5.97 6.92 -10.34
C VAL A 106 -5.00 7.97 -9.80
N PHE A 107 -5.54 8.96 -9.11
CA PHE A 107 -4.75 9.96 -8.41
C PHE A 107 -4.61 9.55 -6.95
N VAL A 108 -3.38 9.58 -6.45
CA VAL A 108 -3.03 9.31 -5.06
C VAL A 108 -2.25 10.50 -4.51
N ASN A 109 -2.45 10.81 -3.23
CA ASN A 109 -1.63 11.81 -2.55
C ASN A 109 -0.30 11.16 -2.16
N THR A 110 0.79 11.91 -2.29
CA THR A 110 2.17 11.44 -2.03
C THR A 110 2.81 12.21 -0.86
N ASP A 111 2.00 12.65 0.09
CA ASP A 111 2.48 13.44 1.24
C ASP A 111 3.43 12.62 2.12
N SER A 112 4.44 13.27 2.69
CA SER A 112 5.30 12.70 3.73
C SER A 112 4.95 13.26 5.11
N LEU A 113 5.51 12.70 6.19
CA LEU A 113 5.35 13.30 7.53
C LEU A 113 5.91 14.74 7.58
N THR A 114 6.94 15.03 6.79
CA THR A 114 7.48 16.39 6.64
C THR A 114 6.50 17.30 5.91
N THR A 115 5.80 16.80 4.87
CA THR A 115 4.72 17.54 4.21
C THR A 115 3.58 17.85 5.18
N LEU A 116 3.18 16.89 6.00
CA LEU A 116 2.09 17.06 6.96
C LEU A 116 2.45 18.02 8.11
N SER A 117 3.72 18.07 8.52
CA SER A 117 4.18 18.90 9.64
C SER A 117 4.58 20.32 9.24
N SER A 118 5.22 20.49 8.08
CA SER A 118 5.86 21.75 7.67
C SER A 118 5.35 22.31 6.34
N GLY A 119 4.53 21.56 5.61
CA GLY A 119 4.08 21.92 4.26
C GLY A 119 5.16 21.77 3.19
N SER A 120 6.35 21.23 3.53
CA SER A 120 7.42 21.00 2.56
C SER A 120 7.05 19.85 1.60
N PRO A 121 7.31 19.98 0.29
CA PRO A 121 7.10 18.88 -0.66
C PRO A 121 7.81 17.60 -0.24
N THR A 122 7.17 16.46 -0.50
CA THR A 122 7.74 15.13 -0.31
C THR A 122 9.01 14.97 -1.13
N ASP A 123 9.93 14.13 -0.68
CA ASP A 123 11.11 13.73 -1.44
C ASP A 123 10.98 12.30 -2.00
N SER A 124 11.90 11.91 -2.88
CA SER A 124 11.89 10.56 -3.46
C SER A 124 12.07 9.45 -2.41
N ALA A 125 12.80 9.71 -1.32
CA ALA A 125 12.99 8.73 -0.25
C ALA A 125 11.70 8.43 0.51
N ALA A 126 11.02 9.48 0.99
CA ALA A 126 9.79 9.31 1.76
C ALA A 126 8.65 8.73 0.92
N SER A 127 8.51 9.18 -0.34
CA SER A 127 7.49 8.67 -1.26
C SER A 127 7.76 7.23 -1.68
N ALA A 128 9.00 6.84 -1.96
CA ALA A 128 9.35 5.46 -2.28
C ALA A 128 9.18 4.53 -1.07
N THR A 129 9.58 4.97 0.14
CA THR A 129 9.35 4.23 1.38
C THR A 129 7.87 4.00 1.62
N ALA A 130 7.04 5.03 1.46
CA ALA A 130 5.59 4.87 1.61
C ALA A 130 4.98 3.87 0.60
N MET A 131 5.54 3.75 -0.60
CA MET A 131 5.14 2.73 -1.57
C MET A 131 5.65 1.33 -1.22
N ALA A 132 6.84 1.23 -0.62
CA ALA A 132 7.48 -0.03 -0.28
C ALA A 132 6.92 -0.63 1.01
N THR A 133 6.69 0.17 2.05
CA THR A 133 6.30 -0.30 3.40
C THR A 133 4.82 -0.06 3.69
N GLY A 134 4.18 0.87 2.97
CA GLY A 134 2.81 1.31 3.25
C GLY A 134 2.70 2.34 4.38
N GLU A 135 3.82 2.77 4.95
CA GLU A 135 3.88 3.72 6.08
C GLU A 135 4.47 5.06 5.64
N LEU A 136 3.87 6.15 6.12
CA LEU A 136 4.41 7.49 5.88
C LEU A 136 5.62 7.76 6.78
N VAL A 137 6.71 8.23 6.18
CA VAL A 137 7.95 8.59 6.87
C VAL A 137 8.32 10.06 6.63
N ALA A 138 9.33 10.56 7.36
CA ALA A 138 9.87 11.90 7.15
C ALA A 138 10.74 11.97 5.90
N ASN A 139 10.90 13.16 5.32
CA ASN A 139 11.75 13.37 4.15
C ASN A 139 13.18 12.90 4.43
N GLY A 140 13.74 12.17 3.46
CA GLY A 140 15.09 11.63 3.53
C GLY A 140 15.20 10.28 4.25
N ALA A 141 14.18 9.82 4.98
CA ALA A 141 14.18 8.48 5.57
C ALA A 141 13.92 7.41 4.49
N ILE A 142 14.63 6.28 4.60
CA ILE A 142 14.53 5.11 3.73
C ILE A 142 14.17 3.92 4.62
N GLY A 143 12.98 3.34 4.48
CA GLY A 143 12.58 2.14 5.24
C GLY A 143 12.46 2.32 6.77
N VAL A 144 12.78 3.49 7.33
CA VAL A 144 12.85 3.69 8.80
C VAL A 144 11.79 4.68 9.28
N LYS A 145 11.17 4.37 10.43
CA LYS A 145 10.25 5.25 11.15
C LYS A 145 10.51 5.18 12.64
N ASP A 146 10.70 6.33 13.28
CA ASP A 146 10.95 6.44 14.73
C ASP A 146 12.11 5.52 15.21
N ASP A 147 13.21 5.49 14.43
CA ASP A 147 14.40 4.65 14.63
C ASP A 147 14.15 3.12 14.58
N ALA A 148 13.01 2.70 14.03
CA ALA A 148 12.68 1.30 13.76
C ALA A 148 12.59 1.03 12.25
N ASP A 149 13.13 -0.13 11.86
CA ASP A 149 13.04 -0.63 10.49
C ASP A 149 11.60 -1.09 10.20
N LEU A 150 11.14 -0.80 8.98
CA LEU A 150 9.82 -1.16 8.48
C LEU A 150 9.96 -2.26 7.45
N ASP A 151 9.19 -3.34 7.58
CA ASP A 151 9.21 -4.43 6.60
C ASP A 151 8.90 -3.92 5.18
N ASN A 152 9.86 -4.08 4.27
CA ASN A 152 9.67 -3.69 2.87
C ASN A 152 8.83 -4.73 2.15
N LEU A 153 8.03 -4.29 1.15
CA LEU A 153 7.28 -5.20 0.29
C LEU A 153 8.18 -6.27 -0.35
N THR A 154 9.42 -5.92 -0.73
CA THR A 154 10.34 -6.88 -1.35
C THR A 154 10.83 -7.94 -0.37
N GLU A 155 10.99 -7.60 0.91
CA GLU A 155 11.38 -8.55 1.96
C GLU A 155 10.26 -9.52 2.26
N LEU A 156 9.03 -9.01 2.37
CA LEU A 156 7.83 -9.83 2.52
C LEU A 156 7.68 -10.79 1.34
N MET A 157 7.87 -10.29 0.11
CA MET A 157 7.81 -11.12 -1.10
C MET A 157 8.96 -12.14 -1.16
N ARG A 158 10.17 -11.77 -0.74
CA ARG A 158 11.32 -12.68 -0.68
C ARG A 158 11.13 -13.78 0.36
N ALA A 159 10.55 -13.46 1.53
CA ALA A 159 10.18 -14.43 2.55
C ALA A 159 9.14 -15.44 2.03
N ASP A 160 8.24 -14.99 1.15
CA ASP A 160 7.29 -15.84 0.43
C ASP A 160 7.91 -16.57 -0.79
N GLY A 161 9.23 -16.49 -1.00
CA GLY A 161 9.96 -17.19 -2.06
C GLY A 161 9.83 -16.56 -3.45
N ALA A 162 9.43 -15.28 -3.54
CA ALA A 162 9.46 -14.53 -4.78
C ALA A 162 10.89 -14.07 -5.12
N VAL A 163 11.15 -13.92 -6.42
CA VAL A 163 12.40 -13.35 -6.93
C VAL A 163 12.25 -11.83 -7.01
N ILE A 164 13.24 -11.09 -6.51
CA ILE A 164 13.25 -9.64 -6.47
C ILE A 164 14.16 -9.09 -7.57
N GLY A 165 13.63 -8.13 -8.33
CA GLY A 165 14.38 -7.45 -9.39
C GLY A 165 14.25 -5.95 -9.26
N LEU A 166 15.39 -5.26 -9.28
CA LEU A 166 15.49 -3.82 -9.22
C LEU A 166 16.21 -3.30 -10.47
N VAL A 167 15.52 -2.44 -11.21
CA VAL A 167 16.04 -1.83 -12.44
C VAL A 167 15.79 -0.34 -12.36
N THR A 168 16.86 0.44 -12.45
CA THR A 168 16.81 1.90 -12.40
C THR A 168 17.59 2.49 -13.57
N THR A 169 17.30 3.75 -13.89
CA THR A 169 18.16 4.58 -14.77
C THR A 169 18.95 5.62 -13.99
N ALA A 170 18.67 5.75 -12.69
CA ALA A 170 19.41 6.58 -11.75
C ALA A 170 20.58 5.78 -11.17
N ASN A 171 21.40 6.42 -10.34
CA ASN A 171 22.43 5.70 -9.59
C ASN A 171 21.78 4.61 -8.73
N LEU A 172 22.45 3.46 -8.61
CA LEU A 172 21.95 2.33 -7.82
C LEU A 172 21.66 2.71 -6.36
N TYR A 173 22.49 3.57 -5.79
CA TYR A 173 22.37 4.04 -4.40
C TYR A 173 21.42 5.23 -4.21
N ASP A 174 20.66 5.63 -5.24
CA ASP A 174 19.68 6.70 -5.07
C ASP A 174 18.47 6.20 -4.24
N ALA A 175 17.71 7.14 -3.69
CA ALA A 175 16.67 6.81 -2.72
C ALA A 175 15.52 5.97 -3.31
N SER A 176 15.11 6.25 -4.55
CA SER A 176 13.97 5.60 -5.21
C SER A 176 14.14 4.07 -5.33
N PRO A 177 15.29 3.54 -5.80
CA PRO A 177 15.52 2.10 -5.79
C PRO A 177 15.82 1.55 -4.39
N MET A 178 16.58 2.27 -3.56
CA MET A 178 17.03 1.75 -2.26
C MET A 178 15.93 1.66 -1.21
N ALA A 179 14.89 2.51 -1.28
CA ALA A 179 13.74 2.44 -0.40
C ALA A 179 12.90 1.16 -0.50
N PHE A 180 13.16 0.31 -1.50
CA PHE A 180 12.52 -1.00 -1.60
C PHE A 180 13.31 -2.12 -0.94
N VAL A 181 14.58 -1.91 -0.60
CA VAL A 181 15.52 -2.99 -0.23
C VAL A 181 16.42 -2.67 0.96
N ALA A 182 16.47 -1.43 1.43
CA ALA A 182 17.39 -0.98 2.45
C ALA A 182 16.69 -0.14 3.51
N HIS A 183 17.36 0.03 4.65
CA HIS A 183 16.92 0.81 5.79
C HIS A 183 18.01 1.81 6.15
N ALA A 184 17.68 3.10 6.06
CA ALA A 184 18.57 4.16 6.47
C ALA A 184 17.79 5.35 7.01
N ALA A 185 18.26 5.91 8.12
CA ALA A 185 17.70 7.13 8.69
C ALA A 185 17.82 8.33 7.73
N ASN A 186 18.82 8.31 6.83
CA ASN A 186 19.05 9.36 5.86
C ASN A 186 19.53 8.79 4.52
N ARG A 187 18.89 9.19 3.43
CA ARG A 187 19.28 8.88 2.04
C ARG A 187 20.70 9.28 1.66
N GLY A 188 21.31 10.19 2.42
CA GLY A 188 22.70 10.60 2.26
C GLY A 188 23.72 9.60 2.81
N ASN A 189 23.28 8.62 3.61
CA ASN A 189 24.15 7.58 4.19
C ASN A 189 24.39 6.46 3.18
N THR A 190 24.95 6.80 2.02
CA THR A 190 25.15 5.85 0.92
C THR A 190 25.97 4.62 1.31
N GLU A 191 26.97 4.76 2.17
CA GLU A 191 27.79 3.62 2.61
C GLU A 191 26.97 2.60 3.40
N GLU A 192 26.15 3.06 4.36
CA GLU A 192 25.25 2.24 5.17
C GLU A 192 24.24 1.49 4.29
N ILE A 193 23.60 2.23 3.37
CA ILE A 193 22.63 1.68 2.42
C ILE A 193 23.27 0.58 1.56
N LEU A 194 24.47 0.83 1.03
CA LEU A 194 25.13 -0.14 0.15
C LEU A 194 25.62 -1.36 0.93
N ASP A 195 26.13 -1.18 2.15
CA ASP A 195 26.60 -2.29 2.99
C ASP A 195 25.46 -3.26 3.32
N GLU A 196 24.28 -2.74 3.70
CA GLU A 196 23.09 -3.55 3.93
C GLU A 196 22.63 -4.28 2.66
N VAL A 197 22.55 -3.57 1.54
CA VAL A 197 22.10 -4.16 0.26
C VAL A 197 23.02 -5.27 -0.20
N PHE A 198 24.34 -5.10 -0.08
CA PHE A 198 25.29 -6.13 -0.53
C PHE A 198 25.50 -7.27 0.47
N THR A 199 25.15 -7.07 1.74
CA THR A 199 25.33 -8.08 2.79
C THR A 199 24.05 -8.91 3.01
N ASP A 200 22.91 -8.25 3.14
CA ASP A 200 21.69 -8.88 3.65
C ASP A 200 20.51 -8.82 2.66
N ALA A 201 20.44 -7.79 1.80
CA ALA A 201 19.23 -7.53 1.02
C ALA A 201 19.39 -7.64 -0.52
N LEU A 202 20.47 -8.24 -1.01
CA LEU A 202 20.84 -8.22 -2.44
C LEU A 202 19.72 -8.80 -3.34
N PRO A 203 19.19 -8.03 -4.30
CA PRO A 203 18.25 -8.54 -5.29
C PRO A 203 18.91 -9.52 -6.26
N GLU A 204 18.15 -10.51 -6.76
CA GLU A 204 18.65 -11.46 -7.77
C GLU A 204 18.95 -10.77 -9.10
N VAL A 205 18.25 -9.66 -9.39
CA VAL A 205 18.51 -8.81 -10.53
C VAL A 205 18.66 -7.38 -10.04
N LEU A 206 19.85 -6.80 -10.23
CA LEU A 206 20.15 -5.40 -9.94
C LEU A 206 20.79 -4.76 -11.18
N MET A 207 20.13 -3.75 -11.75
CA MET A 207 20.60 -3.03 -12.94
C MET A 207 20.40 -1.51 -12.78
N GLY A 208 21.41 -0.73 -13.14
CA GLY A 208 21.45 0.74 -13.06
C GLY A 208 22.50 1.33 -13.97
#